data_AF-A0A258TQW8-F1
#
_entry.id   AF-A0A258TQW8-F1
#
_cell.length_a   1.000
_cell.length_b   1.000
_cell.length_c   1.000
_cell.angle_alpha   90.00
_cell.angle_beta   90.00
_cell.angle_gamma   90.00
#
_symmetry.space_group_name_H-M   'P 1'
#
loop_
_entity.id
_entity.type
_entity.pdbx_description
1 polymer ?
#
loop_
_entity_poly.entity_id
_entity_poly.type
_entity_poly.pdbx_seq_one_letter_code
_entity_poly.pdbx_strand_id
1 'polypeptide(L)'
;MDSESILVVPCRPGQGKGDEMKYFDSLVEANLYSINVDPTQKEVRIELAYAGSNARLVLFATSVDDFVADEMRISNVIDRVRVFGAGDAGDPDTADCLFLLMRGRFPNAGELEWSALQDRLAAIHRGALTLLEIEPVYGAKILLLAGEIKLQPA
;
A
#
# COMPACT_ATOMS: atom_id res chain seq x y z
N MET A 1 -18.14 -28.77 12.03
CA MET A 1 -17.88 -28.55 10.59
C MET A 1 -18.31 -27.13 10.34
N ASP A 2 -17.46 -26.21 10.78
CA ASP A 2 -17.76 -24.79 10.80
C ASP A 2 -17.30 -24.20 9.47
N SER A 3 -18.26 -23.65 8.75
CA SER A 3 -18.05 -23.01 7.46
C SER A 3 -17.24 -21.73 7.69
N GLU A 4 -15.95 -21.77 7.34
CA GLU A 4 -15.15 -20.56 7.15
C GLU A 4 -15.81 -19.74 6.04
N SER A 5 -16.37 -18.61 6.44
CA SER A 5 -16.98 -17.65 5.53
C SER A 5 -15.85 -16.96 4.77
N ILE A 6 -15.51 -17.51 3.61
CA ILE A 6 -14.65 -16.85 2.63
C ILE A 6 -15.39 -15.58 2.16
N LEU A 7 -14.97 -14.42 2.66
CA LEU A 7 -15.41 -13.11 2.19
C LEU A 7 -14.70 -12.80 0.86
N VAL A 8 -15.13 -13.45 -0.21
CA VAL A 8 -14.83 -12.98 -1.58
C VAL A 8 -15.89 -11.94 -1.91
N VAL A 9 -15.54 -10.66 -1.73
CA VAL A 9 -16.38 -9.57 -2.24
C VAL A 9 -15.97 -9.32 -3.70
N PRO A 10 -16.85 -9.55 -4.68
CA PRO A 10 -16.56 -9.16 -6.05
C PRO A 10 -16.50 -7.63 -6.13
N CYS A 11 -15.36 -7.08 -6.57
CA CYS A 11 -15.25 -5.67 -6.94
C CYS A 11 -16.31 -5.35 -8.00
N ARG A 12 -17.43 -4.77 -7.57
CA ARG A 12 -18.38 -4.12 -8.48
C ARG A 12 -17.94 -2.68 -8.65
N PRO A 13 -17.82 -2.18 -9.89
CA PRO A 13 -17.52 -0.77 -10.11
C PRO A 13 -18.71 0.05 -9.60
N GLY A 14 -18.52 0.76 -8.48
CA GLY A 14 -19.46 1.80 -8.03
C GLY A 14 -20.03 1.71 -6.60
N GLN A 15 -19.61 0.79 -5.73
CA GLN A 15 -20.06 0.79 -4.32
C GLN A 15 -18.90 0.49 -3.37
N GLY A 16 -18.57 1.44 -2.46
CA GLY A 16 -17.92 1.08 -1.20
C GLY A 16 -16.68 1.86 -0.73
N LYS A 17 -16.51 3.16 -1.04
CA LYS A 17 -15.36 3.99 -0.55
C LYS A 17 -15.20 4.02 1.00
N GLY A 18 -16.18 3.55 1.76
CA GLY A 18 -16.19 3.56 3.23
C GLY A 18 -15.91 2.23 3.94
N ASP A 19 -15.90 1.10 3.22
CA ASP A 19 -15.58 -0.21 3.82
C ASP A 19 -14.11 -0.58 3.59
N GLU A 20 -13.56 -0.43 2.38
CA GLU A 20 -12.12 -0.71 2.11
C GLU A 20 -11.18 0.10 3.01
N MET A 21 -11.53 1.34 3.33
CA MET A 21 -10.72 2.22 4.19
C MET A 21 -10.62 1.66 5.62
N LYS A 22 -11.70 1.07 6.16
CA LYS A 22 -11.71 0.44 7.49
C LYS A 22 -10.87 -0.85 7.55
N TYR A 23 -10.64 -1.50 6.42
CA TYR A 23 -9.84 -2.73 6.37
C TYR A 23 -8.34 -2.46 6.50
N PHE A 24 -7.82 -1.39 5.88
CA PHE A 24 -6.41 -1.02 6.03
C PHE A 24 -6.13 -0.38 7.39
N ASP A 25 -7.10 0.33 7.98
CA ASP A 25 -7.00 0.83 9.35
C ASP A 25 -6.79 -0.30 10.38
N SER A 26 -7.26 -1.51 10.09
CA SER A 26 -7.00 -2.67 10.96
C SER A 26 -5.52 -3.00 11.10
N LEU A 27 -4.69 -2.61 10.13
CA LEU A 27 -3.25 -2.90 10.15
C LEU A 27 -2.48 -2.06 11.17
N VAL A 28 -3.08 -0.99 11.69
CA VAL A 28 -2.49 -0.20 12.76
C VAL A 28 -2.28 -1.11 13.98
N GLU A 29 -1.12 -1.00 14.63
CA GLU A 29 -0.62 -1.88 15.70
C GLU A 29 -0.19 -3.30 15.26
N ALA A 30 -0.40 -3.69 13.99
CA ALA A 30 0.16 -4.94 13.49
C ALA A 30 1.69 -4.83 13.34
N ASN A 31 2.38 -5.95 13.53
CA ASN A 31 3.81 -6.05 13.36
C ASN A 31 4.15 -6.53 11.95
N LEU A 32 5.13 -5.88 11.32
CA LEU A 32 5.72 -6.38 10.10
C LEU A 32 6.54 -7.65 10.38
N TYR A 33 6.16 -8.75 9.75
CA TYR A 33 6.84 -10.04 9.91
C TYR A 33 7.80 -10.32 8.75
N SER A 34 7.33 -10.21 7.51
CA SER A 34 8.15 -10.47 6.33
C SER A 34 7.68 -9.67 5.11
N ILE A 35 8.60 -9.44 4.17
CA ILE A 35 8.33 -8.86 2.86
C ILE A 35 8.95 -9.81 1.83
N ASN A 36 8.11 -10.32 0.93
CA ASN A 36 8.52 -11.17 -0.19
C ASN A 36 8.25 -10.43 -1.49
N VAL A 37 9.29 -10.26 -2.31
CA VAL A 37 9.21 -9.59 -3.61
C VAL A 37 9.48 -10.62 -4.70
N ASP A 38 8.52 -10.82 -5.59
CA ASP A 38 8.70 -11.61 -6.81
C ASP A 38 8.74 -10.66 -8.02
N PRO A 39 9.94 -10.29 -8.51
CA PRO A 39 10.07 -9.39 -9.65
C PRO A 39 9.62 -10.04 -10.97
N THR A 40 9.57 -11.37 -11.05
CA THR A 40 9.16 -12.08 -12.27
C THR A 40 7.65 -11.99 -12.46
N GLN A 41 6.90 -12.17 -11.37
CA GLN A 41 5.44 -12.03 -11.38
C GLN A 41 4.97 -10.59 -11.14
N LYS A 42 5.90 -9.67 -10.82
CA LYS A 42 5.59 -8.31 -10.36
C LYS A 42 4.64 -8.32 -9.17
N GLU A 43 4.99 -9.12 -8.16
CA GLU A 43 4.21 -9.29 -6.94
C GLU A 43 5.01 -8.87 -5.71
N VAL A 44 4.32 -8.29 -4.73
CA VAL A 44 4.85 -8.03 -3.39
C VAL A 44 3.88 -8.60 -2.38
N ARG A 45 4.40 -9.36 -1.41
CA ARG A 45 3.65 -9.92 -0.28
C ARG A 45 4.24 -9.41 1.01
N ILE A 46 3.44 -8.74 1.82
CA ILE A 46 3.83 -8.21 3.13
C ILE A 46 3.03 -8.97 4.18
N GLU A 47 3.71 -9.78 4.97
CA GLU A 47 3.08 -10.53 6.07
C GLU A 47 3.10 -9.70 7.34
N LEU A 48 1.94 -9.62 7.97
CA LEU A 48 1.66 -8.84 9.16
C LEU A 48 1.08 -9.73 10.26
N ALA A 49 1.43 -9.46 11.51
CA ALA A 49 0.94 -10.20 12.66
C ALA A 49 0.56 -9.27 13.81
N TYR A 50 -0.63 -9.46 14.40
CA TYR A 50 -1.05 -8.71 15.57
C TYR A 50 -0.31 -9.17 16.82
N ALA A 51 0.10 -8.23 17.67
CA ALA A 51 0.71 -8.55 18.95
C ALA A 51 -0.24 -9.42 19.81
N GLY A 52 0.24 -10.58 20.26
CA GLY A 52 -0.55 -11.48 21.12
C GLY A 52 -1.61 -12.32 20.40
N SER A 53 -1.66 -12.32 19.06
CA SER A 53 -2.56 -13.16 18.26
C SER A 53 -1.77 -14.09 17.33
N ASN A 54 -2.33 -15.26 17.05
CA ASN A 54 -1.83 -16.15 15.99
C ASN A 54 -2.38 -15.76 14.60
N ALA A 55 -3.28 -14.78 14.53
CA ALA A 55 -3.83 -14.30 13.28
C ALA A 55 -2.76 -13.55 12.48
N ARG A 56 -2.59 -13.98 11.22
CA ARG A 56 -1.70 -13.36 10.26
C ARG A 56 -2.51 -12.79 9.10
N LEU A 57 -2.04 -11.66 8.60
CA LEU A 57 -2.60 -11.02 7.42
C LEU A 57 -1.50 -10.88 6.39
N VAL A 58 -1.87 -10.95 5.12
CA VAL A 58 -0.99 -10.67 3.98
C VAL A 58 -1.57 -9.50 3.21
N LEU A 59 -0.80 -8.44 3.11
CA LEU A 59 -1.01 -7.44 2.08
C LEU A 59 -0.35 -7.95 0.80
N PHE A 60 -1.18 -8.22 -0.19
CA PHE A 60 -0.80 -8.80 -1.46
C PHE A 60 -1.01 -7.79 -2.57
N ALA A 61 0.07 -7.45 -3.27
CA ALA A 61 0.03 -6.55 -4.41
C ALA A 61 0.47 -7.25 -5.69
N THR A 62 -0.24 -6.97 -6.77
CA THR A 62 0.03 -7.52 -8.10
C THR A 62 0.18 -6.41 -9.13
N SER A 63 0.86 -6.72 -10.23
CA SER A 63 1.22 -5.72 -11.24
C SER A 63 1.97 -4.54 -10.62
N VAL A 64 2.93 -4.85 -9.76
CA VAL A 64 3.76 -3.85 -9.06
C VAL A 64 4.59 -3.09 -10.07
N ASP A 65 4.47 -1.76 -10.02
CA ASP A 65 5.23 -0.81 -10.84
C ASP A 65 6.54 -0.44 -10.14
N ASP A 66 6.42 0.05 -8.90
CA ASP A 66 7.54 0.48 -8.07
C ASP A 66 7.32 0.06 -6.61
N PHE A 67 8.40 -0.30 -5.92
CA PHE A 67 8.39 -0.71 -4.52
C PHE A 67 9.68 -0.29 -3.82
N VAL A 68 9.53 0.33 -2.65
CA VAL A 68 10.64 0.69 -1.76
C VAL A 68 10.26 0.31 -0.32
N ALA A 69 11.16 -0.39 0.33
CA ALA A 69 11.15 -0.57 1.78
C ALA A 69 12.53 -0.15 2.29
N ASP A 70 12.59 1.00 2.95
CA ASP A 70 13.85 1.59 3.41
C ASP A 70 13.98 1.47 4.93
N GLU A 71 15.19 1.13 5.40
CA GLU A 71 15.62 1.01 6.80
C GLU A 71 14.62 0.37 7.79
N MET A 72 13.73 -0.51 7.33
CA MET A 72 12.70 -1.08 8.17
C MET A 72 13.26 -2.21 9.05
N ARG A 73 13.01 -2.11 10.35
CA ARG A 73 13.27 -3.21 11.28
C ARG A 73 12.14 -4.23 11.21
N ILE A 74 12.48 -5.50 11.09
CA ILE A 74 11.51 -6.59 11.28
C ILE A 74 10.91 -6.48 12.69
N SER A 75 9.63 -6.81 12.83
CA SER A 75 8.84 -6.65 14.06
C SER A 75 8.57 -5.20 14.46
N ASN A 76 8.62 -4.26 13.51
CA ASN A 76 8.11 -2.93 13.76
C ASN A 76 6.60 -2.92 13.82
N VAL A 77 6.08 -2.06 14.69
CA VAL A 77 4.66 -1.79 14.79
C VAL A 77 4.29 -0.79 13.70
N ILE A 78 3.22 -1.07 12.97
CA ILE A 78 2.63 -0.14 12.02
C ILE A 78 1.92 0.97 12.80
N ASP A 79 2.34 2.22 12.58
CA ASP A 79 1.68 3.41 13.12
C ASP A 79 0.53 3.84 12.21
N ARG A 80 0.76 3.85 10.90
CA ARG A 80 -0.21 4.33 9.92
C ARG A 80 -0.14 3.59 8.61
N VAL A 81 -1.30 3.44 7.97
CA VAL A 81 -1.41 3.01 6.58
C VAL A 81 -2.22 4.05 5.82
N ARG A 82 -1.76 4.41 4.63
CA ARG A 82 -2.51 5.27 3.71
C ARG A 82 -2.57 4.63 2.33
N VAL A 83 -3.75 4.69 1.74
CA VAL A 83 -4.00 4.22 0.38
C VAL A 83 -4.48 5.41 -0.44
N PHE A 84 -3.76 5.71 -1.51
CA PHE A 84 -4.08 6.79 -2.43
C PHE A 84 -4.57 6.19 -3.75
N GLY A 85 -5.84 6.44 -4.08
CA GLY A 85 -6.49 5.92 -5.28
C GLY A 85 -7.03 7.01 -6.19
N ALA A 86 -7.98 6.63 -7.06
CA ALA A 86 -8.58 7.51 -8.07
C ALA A 86 -9.14 8.84 -7.52
N GLY A 87 -9.58 8.84 -6.26
CA GLY A 87 -10.15 10.02 -5.61
C GLY A 87 -9.13 10.97 -4.96
N ASP A 88 -7.87 10.56 -4.83
CA ASP A 88 -6.89 11.20 -3.95
C ASP A 88 -5.71 11.79 -4.74
N ALA A 89 -5.75 11.71 -6.07
CA ALA A 89 -4.70 12.21 -6.96
C ALA A 89 -4.51 13.74 -6.92
N GLY A 90 -5.47 14.48 -6.35
CA GLY A 90 -5.36 15.92 -6.09
C GLY A 90 -4.82 16.26 -4.70
N ASP A 91 -4.60 15.25 -3.85
CA ASP A 91 -3.97 15.43 -2.55
C ASP A 91 -2.46 15.68 -2.75
N PRO A 92 -1.91 16.81 -2.28
CA PRO A 92 -0.47 17.06 -2.34
C PRO A 92 0.38 15.94 -1.72
N ASP A 93 -0.14 15.25 -0.70
CA ASP A 93 0.56 14.12 -0.06
C ASP A 93 0.78 12.96 -1.05
N THR A 94 -0.14 12.74 -2.00
CA THR A 94 -0.01 11.70 -3.04
C THR A 94 1.17 11.97 -3.96
N ALA A 95 1.34 13.23 -4.38
CA ALA A 95 2.41 13.64 -5.28
C ALA A 95 3.78 13.56 -4.59
N ASP A 96 3.87 13.98 -3.33
CA ASP A 96 5.10 13.91 -2.55
C ASP A 96 5.51 12.47 -2.26
N CYS A 97 4.56 11.60 -1.86
CA CYS A 97 4.84 10.18 -1.61
C CYS A 97 5.27 9.45 -2.89
N LEU A 98 4.61 9.72 -4.01
CA LEU A 98 4.97 9.13 -5.29
C LEU A 98 6.34 9.62 -5.77
N PHE A 99 6.64 10.91 -5.60
CA PHE A 99 7.96 11.45 -5.92
C PHE A 99 9.05 10.79 -5.07
N LEU A 100 8.81 10.62 -3.76
CA LEU A 100 9.71 9.93 -2.85
C LEU A 100 9.97 8.49 -3.30
N LEU A 101 8.93 7.74 -3.66
CA LEU A 101 9.06 6.37 -4.20
C LEU A 101 9.96 6.36 -5.45
N MET A 102 9.76 7.30 -6.37
CA MET A 102 10.46 7.34 -7.66
C MET A 102 11.90 7.88 -7.58
N ARG A 103 12.22 8.74 -6.60
CA ARG A 103 13.49 9.48 -6.52
C ARG A 103 14.29 9.22 -5.25
N GLY A 104 13.73 8.54 -4.26
CA GLY A 104 14.35 8.28 -2.97
C GLY A 104 14.55 9.54 -2.11
N ARG A 105 13.89 10.66 -2.44
CA ARG A 105 13.91 11.90 -1.65
C ARG A 105 12.64 12.71 -1.86
N PHE A 106 12.37 13.65 -0.97
CA PHE A 106 11.29 14.61 -1.14
C PHE A 106 11.54 15.58 -2.33
N PRO A 107 10.46 16.07 -2.97
CA PRO A 107 10.56 17.01 -4.07
C PRO A 107 10.98 18.41 -3.59
N ASN A 108 11.71 19.13 -4.43
CA ASN A 108 11.91 20.57 -4.30
C ASN A 108 10.83 21.33 -5.10
N ALA A 109 10.74 22.64 -4.87
CA ALA A 109 9.82 23.51 -5.60
C ALA A 109 9.99 23.36 -7.12
N GLY A 110 8.88 23.05 -7.81
CA GLY A 110 8.82 22.88 -9.27
C GLY A 110 9.16 21.48 -9.79
N GLU A 111 9.65 20.55 -8.97
CA GLU A 111 9.94 19.17 -9.41
C GLU A 111 8.67 18.32 -9.58
N LEU A 112 7.54 18.77 -9.02
CA LEU A 112 6.26 18.12 -9.19
C LEU A 112 5.73 18.19 -10.64
N GLU A 113 6.22 19.13 -11.46
CA GLU A 113 5.85 19.26 -12.88
C GLU A 113 6.53 18.22 -13.79
N TRP A 114 7.33 17.32 -13.22
CA TRP A 114 8.02 16.29 -13.97
C TRP A 114 7.02 15.34 -14.66
N SER A 115 7.14 15.20 -15.98
CA SER A 115 6.18 14.43 -16.80
C SER A 115 5.98 13.00 -16.33
N ALA A 116 7.04 12.27 -15.97
CA ALA A 116 6.91 10.87 -15.54
C ALA A 116 6.18 10.71 -14.18
N LEU A 117 6.26 11.72 -13.31
CA LEU A 117 5.46 11.79 -12.09
C LEU A 117 3.99 12.04 -12.46
N GLN A 118 3.74 13.03 -13.33
CA GLN A 118 2.39 13.40 -13.78
C GLN A 118 1.68 12.24 -14.48
N ASP A 119 2.40 11.45 -15.28
CA ASP A 119 1.84 10.26 -15.95
C ASP A 119 1.35 9.21 -14.95
N ARG A 120 2.12 8.99 -13.87
CA ARG A 120 1.76 8.05 -12.79
C ARG A 120 0.64 8.61 -11.90
N LEU A 121 0.65 9.90 -11.57
CA LEU A 121 -0.46 10.56 -10.89
C LEU A 121 -1.76 10.44 -11.69
N ALA A 122 -1.68 10.62 -13.01
CA ALA A 122 -2.82 10.44 -13.89
C ALA A 122 -3.28 8.97 -13.95
N ALA A 123 -2.36 8.00 -13.87
CA ALA A 123 -2.71 6.58 -13.76
C ALA A 123 -3.43 6.27 -12.43
N ILE A 124 -2.96 6.83 -11.31
CA ILE A 124 -3.63 6.73 -10.01
C ILE A 124 -5.03 7.35 -10.10
N HIS A 125 -5.14 8.56 -10.66
CA HIS A 125 -6.42 9.26 -10.83
C HIS A 125 -7.45 8.46 -11.62
N ARG A 126 -7.00 7.73 -12.66
CA ARG A 126 -7.87 6.86 -13.45
C ARG A 126 -8.18 5.51 -12.78
N GLY A 127 -7.59 5.23 -11.62
CA GLY A 127 -7.71 3.96 -10.91
C GLY A 127 -6.92 2.81 -11.56
N ALA A 128 -5.95 3.12 -12.42
CA ALA A 128 -5.08 2.12 -13.05
C ALA A 128 -3.91 1.71 -12.14
N LEU A 129 -3.54 2.58 -11.19
CA LEU A 129 -2.56 2.32 -10.15
C LEU A 129 -3.12 2.75 -8.80
N THR A 130 -2.62 2.13 -7.74
CA THR A 130 -2.89 2.46 -6.35
C THR A 130 -1.55 2.63 -5.66
N LEU A 131 -1.39 3.74 -4.94
CA LEU A 131 -0.21 3.99 -4.10
C LEU A 131 -0.56 3.64 -2.65
N LEU A 132 0.32 2.88 -2.01
CA LEU A 132 0.22 2.51 -0.61
C LEU A 132 1.46 3.03 0.14
N GLU A 133 1.20 3.69 1.26
CA GLU A 133 2.19 4.07 2.26
C GLU A 133 1.93 3.30 3.55
N ILE A 134 2.96 2.61 4.07
CA ILE A 134 2.95 2.03 5.42
C ILE A 134 4.04 2.72 6.23
N GLU A 135 3.62 3.41 7.28
CA GLU A 135 4.51 4.10 8.20
C GLU A 135 4.64 3.29 9.51
N PRO A 136 5.83 2.81 9.84
CA PRO A 136 6.09 2.20 11.13
C PRO A 136 6.35 3.23 12.22
N VAL A 137 6.26 2.82 13.49
CA VAL A 137 6.65 3.65 14.63
C VAL A 137 8.14 4.04 14.59
N TYR A 138 9.00 3.15 14.08
CA TYR A 138 10.45 3.39 13.96
C TYR A 138 10.97 3.15 12.55
N GLY A 139 11.94 3.95 12.09
CA GLY A 139 12.60 3.73 10.80
C GLY A 139 11.83 4.35 9.62
N ALA A 140 12.22 3.96 8.41
CA ALA A 140 11.64 4.49 7.19
C ALA A 140 10.39 3.72 6.74
N LYS A 141 9.63 4.34 5.83
CA LYS A 141 8.32 3.88 5.38
C LYS A 141 8.44 2.82 4.28
N ILE A 142 7.39 2.03 4.12
CA ILE A 142 7.17 1.22 2.90
C ILE A 142 6.31 2.04 1.95
N LEU A 143 6.77 2.13 0.71
CA LEU A 143 6.03 2.72 -0.40
C LEU A 143 5.86 1.69 -1.51
N LEU A 144 4.65 1.57 -2.01
CA LEU A 144 4.28 0.57 -3.02
C LEU A 144 3.31 1.16 -4.02
N LEU A 145 3.63 1.04 -5.31
CA LEU A 145 2.75 1.43 -6.41
C LEU A 145 2.41 0.17 -7.22
N ALA A 146 1.12 -0.15 -7.31
CA ALA A 146 0.67 -1.39 -7.94
C ALA A 146 -0.69 -1.21 -8.64
N GLY A 147 -0.98 -2.07 -9.61
CA GLY A 147 -2.31 -2.10 -10.24
C GLY A 147 -3.41 -2.54 -9.28
N GLU A 148 -3.11 -3.49 -8.39
CA GLU A 148 -4.05 -3.99 -7.40
C GLU A 148 -3.35 -4.29 -6.07
N ILE A 149 -4.00 -3.92 -4.96
CA ILE A 149 -3.54 -4.17 -3.59
C ILE A 149 -4.72 -4.76 -2.80
N LYS A 150 -4.49 -5.91 -2.18
CA LYS A 150 -5.51 -6.64 -1.40
C LYS A 150 -4.97 -7.00 -0.03
N LEU A 151 -5.87 -7.09 0.94
CA LEU A 151 -5.60 -7.66 2.24
C LEU A 151 -6.30 -9.02 2.36
N GLN A 152 -5.55 -10.05 2.73
CA GLN A 152 -6.08 -11.41 2.89
C GLN A 152 -5.57 -12.05 4.19
N PRO A 153 -6.31 -13.01 4.78
CA PRO A 153 -5.74 -13.90 5.79
C PRO A 153 -4.54 -14.66 5.21
N ALA A 154 -3.49 -14.86 6.02
CA ALA A 154 -2.32 -15.64 5.62
C ALA A 154 -2.57 -17.16 5.68
#